data_AF-A0A4U1JDU2-F1
#
_entry.id   AF-A0A4U1JDU2-F1
#
_cell.length_a   1.000
_cell.length_b   1.000
_cell.length_c   1.000
_cell.angle_alpha   90.00
_cell.angle_beta   90.00
_cell.angle_gamma   90.00
#
_symmetry.space_group_name_H-M   'P 1'
#
loop_
_entity.id
_entity.type
_entity.pdbx_description
1 polymer ?
#
loop_
_entity_poly.entity_id
_entity_poly.type
_entity_poly.pdbx_seq_one_letter_code
_entity_poly.pdbx_strand_id
1 'polypeptide(L)'
;MTTIGDVLDEFFSPLSSEKLWIMPESDNYTRIVRRWQPVIDASNRTKRNLAGNCSLWRSNFVTIPSWQPTKTDAPKPKSYREFVQSPPGTDPTTCKNAFMVYVASKFAKPPVIPVFLPEIQTEKLYTCSIGSFNIYTSVNKIDCTTRTAQMNFWMYNSMSRRSFGDFASHPVFSLCGMATQYMWWNWVESVDWSDGTVRTVKAAGGGGGGW
;
A
#
# COMPACT_ATOMS: atom_id res chain seq x y z
N MET A 1 13.30 2.92 6.20
CA MET A 1 12.14 2.09 5.85
C MET A 1 10.96 2.67 6.58
N THR A 2 9.84 2.82 5.88
CA THR A 2 8.61 3.38 6.41
C THR A 2 7.85 2.29 7.16
N THR A 3 7.22 2.68 8.27
CA THR A 3 6.30 1.86 9.04
C THR A 3 4.93 2.52 9.09
N ILE A 4 3.89 1.79 9.53
CA ILE A 4 2.60 2.44 9.76
C ILE A 4 2.70 3.49 10.88
N GLY A 5 3.59 3.28 11.85
CA GLY A 5 3.80 4.24 12.94
C GLY A 5 4.26 5.60 12.43
N ASP A 6 5.17 5.66 11.45
CA ASP A 6 5.64 6.93 10.87
C ASP A 6 4.50 7.72 10.22
N VAL A 7 3.59 7.02 9.53
CA VAL A 7 2.43 7.63 8.88
C VAL A 7 1.42 8.11 9.92
N LEU A 8 1.16 7.31 10.96
CA LEU A 8 0.21 7.65 12.03
C LEU A 8 0.75 8.76 12.94
N ASP A 9 2.05 8.80 13.21
CA ASP A 9 2.68 9.88 13.98
C ASP A 9 2.57 11.22 13.25
N GLU A 10 2.81 11.27 11.93
CA GLU A 10 2.55 12.48 11.13
C GLU A 10 1.05 12.83 11.14
N PHE A 11 0.17 11.85 10.92
CA PHE A 11 -1.28 12.08 10.85
C PHE A 11 -1.87 12.61 12.15
N PHE A 12 -1.51 12.00 13.29
CA PHE A 12 -2.05 12.37 14.60
C PHE A 12 -1.27 13.50 15.28
N SER A 13 -0.17 13.98 14.69
CA SER A 13 0.58 15.14 15.20
C SER A 13 -0.35 16.37 15.32
N PRO A 14 -0.25 17.17 16.39
CA PRO A 14 -0.96 18.44 16.49
C PRO A 14 -0.62 19.42 15.36
N LEU A 15 0.59 19.29 14.80
CA LEU A 15 1.08 20.09 13.68
C LEU A 15 1.14 19.26 12.39
N SER A 16 0.29 18.24 12.26
CA SER A 16 0.26 17.36 11.09
C SER A 16 0.22 18.16 9.80
N SER A 17 1.01 17.74 8.82
CA SER A 17 1.03 18.33 7.48
C SER A 17 0.63 17.30 6.43
N GLU A 18 0.16 17.77 5.28
CA GLU A 18 -0.10 16.87 4.17
C GLU A 18 1.22 16.31 3.61
N LYS A 19 1.34 14.99 3.55
CA LYS A 19 2.58 14.33 3.15
C LYS A 19 2.36 13.24 2.13
N LEU A 20 3.33 13.12 1.22
CA LEU A 20 3.40 12.06 0.23
C LEU A 20 4.41 11.02 0.67
N TRP A 21 3.96 9.77 0.81
CA TRP A 21 4.75 8.62 1.19
C TRP A 21 4.92 7.72 -0.04
N ILE A 22 6.15 7.61 -0.53
CA ILE A 22 6.49 6.71 -1.65
C ILE A 22 7.29 5.55 -1.06
N MET A 23 6.68 4.36 -1.07
CA MET A 23 7.23 3.15 -0.49
C MET A 23 7.61 2.19 -1.61
N PRO A 24 8.90 2.15 -2.02
CA PRO A 24 9.37 1.24 -3.06
C PRO A 24 9.32 -0.22 -2.59
N GLU A 25 9.72 -1.15 -3.45
CA GLU A 25 9.66 -2.59 -3.17
C GLU A 25 10.50 -3.01 -1.96
N SER A 26 11.62 -2.33 -1.74
CA SER A 26 12.53 -2.57 -0.61
C SER A 26 11.97 -2.06 0.72
N ASP A 27 10.89 -1.28 0.72
CA ASP A 27 10.29 -0.74 1.93
C ASP A 27 9.55 -1.84 2.72
N ASN A 28 9.69 -1.82 4.05
CA ASN A 28 9.09 -2.83 4.91
C ASN A 28 7.56 -2.80 4.84
N TYR A 29 6.95 -1.61 4.71
CA TYR A 29 5.51 -1.49 4.58
C TYR A 29 5.03 -2.13 3.26
N THR A 30 5.73 -1.89 2.16
CA THR A 30 5.45 -2.56 0.88
C THR A 30 5.52 -4.09 1.02
N ARG A 31 6.55 -4.60 1.69
CA ARG A 31 6.69 -6.05 1.93
C ARG A 31 5.55 -6.65 2.76
N ILE A 32 5.02 -5.91 3.74
CA ILE A 32 3.88 -6.32 4.56
C ILE A 32 2.59 -6.34 3.73
N VAL A 33 2.28 -5.25 3.05
CA VAL A 33 1.02 -5.10 2.28
C VAL A 33 0.91 -6.13 1.16
N ARG A 34 2.02 -6.47 0.49
CA ARG A 34 2.07 -7.51 -0.54
C ARG A 34 1.68 -8.90 -0.04
N ARG A 35 1.73 -9.16 1.26
CA ARG A 35 1.35 -10.45 1.86
C ARG A 35 -0.12 -10.55 2.18
N TRP A 36 -0.89 -9.48 2.05
CA TRP A 36 -2.30 -9.50 2.33
C TRP A 36 -3.07 -10.25 1.26
N GLN A 37 -3.96 -11.16 1.68
CA GLN A 37 -4.74 -11.97 0.74
C GLN A 37 -5.51 -11.14 -0.30
N PRO A 38 -6.17 -10.02 0.05
CA PRO A 38 -6.85 -9.17 -0.96
C PRO A 38 -5.90 -8.60 -2.03
N VAL A 39 -4.67 -8.25 -1.64
CA VAL A 39 -3.64 -7.74 -2.57
C VAL A 39 -3.12 -8.87 -3.46
N ILE A 40 -2.87 -10.05 -2.89
CA ILE A 40 -2.48 -11.25 -3.62
C ILE A 40 -3.55 -11.63 -4.63
N ASP A 41 -4.81 -11.66 -4.22
CA ASP A 41 -5.94 -12.03 -5.08
C ASP A 41 -6.12 -11.04 -6.23
N ALA A 42 -6.07 -9.74 -5.94
CA ALA A 42 -6.14 -8.69 -6.95
C ALA A 42 -4.97 -8.79 -7.94
N SER A 43 -3.74 -8.95 -7.43
CA SER A 43 -2.55 -9.13 -8.28
C SER A 43 -2.71 -10.36 -9.18
N ASN A 44 -3.20 -11.48 -8.65
CA ASN A 44 -3.42 -12.70 -9.41
C ASN A 44 -4.52 -12.54 -10.47
N ARG A 45 -5.61 -11.81 -10.19
CA ARG A 45 -6.63 -11.47 -11.20
C ARG A 45 -6.04 -10.62 -12.31
N THR A 46 -5.25 -9.60 -11.97
CA THR A 46 -4.56 -8.74 -12.94
C THR A 46 -3.61 -9.54 -13.85
N LYS A 47 -2.82 -10.46 -13.28
CA LYS A 47 -1.91 -11.32 -14.06
C LYS A 47 -2.67 -12.25 -15.00
N ARG A 48 -3.78 -12.85 -14.56
CA ARG A 48 -4.65 -13.66 -15.44
C ARG A 48 -5.27 -12.83 -16.55
N ASN A 49 -5.69 -11.59 -16.24
CA ASN A 49 -6.19 -10.67 -17.26
C ASN A 49 -5.11 -10.36 -18.31
N LEU A 50 -3.86 -10.10 -17.89
CA LEU A 50 -2.72 -9.93 -18.80
C LEU A 50 -2.50 -11.15 -19.68
N ALA A 51 -2.44 -12.35 -19.09
CA ALA A 51 -2.21 -13.58 -19.84
C ALA A 51 -3.29 -13.84 -20.89
N GLY A 52 -4.56 -13.56 -20.56
CA GLY A 52 -5.69 -13.67 -21.50
C GLY A 52 -5.77 -12.56 -22.54
N ASN A 53 -5.18 -11.39 -22.28
CA ASN A 53 -5.34 -10.18 -23.11
C ASN A 53 -3.99 -9.52 -23.47
N CYS A 54 -2.97 -10.32 -23.76
CA CYS A 54 -1.59 -9.82 -23.90
C CYS A 54 -1.44 -8.66 -24.89
N SER A 55 -2.06 -8.74 -26.07
CA SER A 55 -2.00 -7.68 -27.08
C SER A 55 -2.63 -6.37 -26.59
N LEU A 56 -3.74 -6.44 -25.86
CA LEU A 56 -4.37 -5.26 -25.25
C LEU A 56 -3.41 -4.59 -24.26
N TRP A 57 -2.77 -5.39 -23.41
CA TRP A 57 -1.82 -4.92 -22.40
C TRP A 57 -0.60 -4.23 -23.01
N ARG A 58 -0.04 -4.84 -24.07
CA ARG A 58 1.10 -4.29 -24.80
C ARG A 58 0.81 -2.91 -25.40
N SER A 59 -0.43 -2.62 -25.78
CA SER A 59 -0.80 -1.35 -26.40
C SER A 59 -1.30 -0.29 -25.41
N ASN A 60 -1.94 -0.69 -24.30
CA ASN A 60 -2.70 0.24 -23.46
C ASN A 60 -2.16 0.46 -22.05
N PHE A 61 -1.47 -0.52 -21.48
CA PHE A 61 -1.08 -0.52 -20.06
C PHE A 61 0.43 -0.49 -19.90
N VAL A 62 1.11 0.42 -20.59
CA VAL A 62 2.58 0.50 -20.64
C VAL A 62 3.10 1.49 -19.60
N THR A 63 4.17 1.12 -18.88
CA THR A 63 4.80 2.00 -17.90
C THR A 63 5.36 3.25 -18.58
N ILE A 64 5.00 4.42 -18.04
CA ILE A 64 5.57 5.71 -18.42
C ILE A 64 6.77 5.97 -17.50
N PRO A 65 8.03 5.93 -17.97
CA PRO A 65 9.21 6.03 -17.10
C PRO A 65 9.37 7.40 -16.42
N SER A 66 8.87 8.46 -17.04
CA SER A 66 8.91 9.83 -16.50
C SER A 66 7.81 10.11 -15.48
N TRP A 67 6.80 9.24 -15.37
CA TRP A 67 5.74 9.43 -14.39
C TRP A 67 6.26 9.15 -12.99
N GLN A 68 5.91 10.03 -12.05
CA GLN A 68 6.19 9.88 -10.64
C GLN A 68 4.89 10.10 -9.87
N PRO A 69 4.68 9.39 -8.75
CA PRO A 69 3.50 9.60 -7.92
C PRO A 69 3.50 11.00 -7.31
N THR A 70 2.36 11.66 -7.31
CA THR A 70 2.09 12.86 -6.50
C THR A 70 0.90 12.63 -5.57
N LYS A 71 0.49 13.67 -4.83
CA LYS A 71 -0.66 13.63 -3.91
C LYS A 71 -1.98 13.30 -4.65
N THR A 72 -2.12 13.71 -5.92
CA THR A 72 -3.39 13.70 -6.68
C THR A 72 -3.38 12.79 -7.91
N ASP A 73 -2.32 12.02 -8.16
CA ASP A 73 -2.16 11.24 -9.41
C ASP A 73 -2.89 9.90 -9.44
N ALA A 74 -3.93 9.71 -8.63
CA ALA A 74 -4.83 8.58 -8.76
C ALA A 74 -6.01 8.96 -9.68
N PRO A 75 -6.26 8.23 -10.80
CA PRO A 75 -5.59 6.99 -11.21
C PRO A 75 -4.26 7.21 -11.95
N LYS A 76 -3.30 6.31 -11.74
CA LYS A 76 -2.02 6.31 -12.47
C LYS A 76 -2.27 6.17 -13.98
N PRO A 77 -1.68 7.01 -14.85
CA PRO A 77 -1.89 6.92 -16.29
C PRO A 77 -1.34 5.62 -16.88
N LYS A 78 -1.96 5.17 -17.99
CA LYS A 78 -1.59 3.96 -18.74
C LYS A 78 -1.47 2.72 -17.84
N SER A 79 -2.39 2.60 -16.88
CA SER A 79 -2.45 1.46 -15.97
C SER A 79 -3.80 0.76 -16.06
N TYR A 80 -3.76 -0.56 -15.90
CA TYR A 80 -4.93 -1.36 -15.61
C TYR A 80 -5.29 -1.15 -14.13
N ARG A 81 -6.56 -0.82 -13.88
CA ARG A 81 -7.07 -0.56 -12.53
C ARG A 81 -7.79 -1.79 -12.01
N GLU A 82 -7.34 -2.31 -10.89
CA GLU A 82 -7.98 -3.40 -10.15
C GLU A 82 -8.42 -2.90 -8.77
N PHE A 83 -9.69 -3.08 -8.44
CA PHE A 83 -10.21 -2.71 -7.12
C PHE A 83 -9.91 -3.77 -6.07
N VAL A 84 -9.56 -3.33 -4.87
CA VAL A 84 -9.31 -4.19 -3.71
C VAL A 84 -10.26 -3.78 -2.59
N GLN A 85 -11.09 -4.73 -2.18
CA GLN A 85 -11.99 -4.57 -1.04
C GLN A 85 -11.17 -4.41 0.24
N SER A 86 -11.76 -3.74 1.24
CA SER A 86 -11.12 -3.60 2.54
C SER A 86 -10.78 -4.97 3.13
N PRO A 87 -9.57 -5.18 3.66
CA PRO A 87 -9.19 -6.44 4.30
C PRO A 87 -10.14 -6.82 5.46
N PRO A 88 -10.30 -8.11 5.79
CA PRO A 88 -11.06 -8.52 6.98
C PRO A 88 -10.55 -7.83 8.26
N GLY A 89 -11.46 -7.49 9.17
CA GLY A 89 -11.10 -6.79 10.42
C GLY A 89 -10.85 -5.30 10.28
N THR A 90 -11.27 -4.69 9.16
CA THR A 90 -11.22 -3.23 8.93
C THR A 90 -12.57 -2.53 9.13
N ASP A 91 -13.49 -3.15 9.89
CA ASP A 91 -14.74 -2.49 10.21
C ASP A 91 -14.49 -1.21 11.05
N PRO A 92 -15.39 -0.20 10.95
CA PRO A 92 -15.17 1.09 11.59
C PRO A 92 -14.89 1.01 13.10
N THR A 93 -15.52 0.06 13.81
CA THR A 93 -15.34 -0.07 15.27
C THR A 93 -13.98 -0.67 15.60
N THR A 94 -13.56 -1.72 14.91
CA THR A 94 -12.23 -2.32 15.09
C THR A 94 -11.13 -1.30 14.80
N CYS A 95 -11.27 -0.53 13.72
CA CYS A 95 -10.27 0.48 13.36
C CYS A 95 -10.23 1.64 14.34
N LYS A 96 -11.39 2.14 14.78
CA LYS A 96 -11.47 3.14 15.86
C LYS A 96 -10.69 2.67 17.09
N ASN A 97 -10.97 1.46 17.57
CA ASN A 97 -10.33 0.95 18.78
C ASN A 97 -8.81 0.82 18.62
N ALA A 98 -8.34 0.35 17.45
CA ALA A 98 -6.91 0.26 17.14
C ALA A 98 -6.23 1.66 17.17
N PHE A 99 -6.84 2.67 16.55
CA PHE A 99 -6.33 4.04 16.56
C PHE A 99 -6.36 4.68 17.95
N MET A 100 -7.43 4.46 18.71
CA MET A 100 -7.52 4.95 20.09
C MET A 100 -6.41 4.38 20.97
N VAL A 101 -6.15 3.08 20.88
CA VAL A 101 -5.05 2.42 21.60
C VAL A 101 -3.70 2.99 21.16
N TYR A 102 -3.49 3.18 19.86
CA TYR A 102 -2.26 3.78 19.34
C TYR A 102 -2.03 5.18 19.89
N VAL A 103 -3.02 6.08 19.76
CA VAL A 103 -2.92 7.46 20.22
C VAL A 103 -2.76 7.54 21.75
N ALA A 104 -3.55 6.78 22.51
CA ALA A 104 -3.41 6.72 23.96
C ALA A 104 -2.02 6.26 24.40
N SER A 105 -1.41 5.29 23.70
CA SER A 105 -0.05 4.82 24.02
C SER A 105 1.03 5.89 23.79
N LYS A 106 0.79 6.85 22.88
CA LYS A 106 1.70 7.98 22.62
C LYS A 106 1.58 9.05 23.71
N PHE A 107 0.38 9.28 24.24
CA PHE A 107 0.13 10.24 25.34
C PHE A 107 0.45 9.68 26.73
N ALA A 108 0.39 8.36 26.93
CA ALA A 108 0.70 7.69 28.20
C ALA A 108 2.21 7.54 28.47
N LYS A 109 3.08 8.30 27.79
CA LYS A 109 4.51 8.44 28.12
C LYS A 109 4.70 9.63 29.09
N PRO A 110 4.61 9.45 30.42
CA PRO A 110 4.95 10.51 31.35
C PRO A 110 6.46 10.85 31.27
N PRO A 111 6.87 12.09 31.59
CA PRO A 111 8.28 12.51 31.52
C PRO A 111 9.19 11.91 32.61
N VAL A 112 8.67 11.04 33.49
CA VAL A 112 9.35 10.72 34.77
C VAL A 112 9.55 9.21 35.02
N ILE A 113 9.06 8.31 34.16
CA ILE A 113 9.36 6.87 34.27
C ILE A 113 9.57 6.29 32.88
N PRO A 114 10.73 5.67 32.58
CA PRO A 114 10.98 5.02 31.30
C PRO A 114 10.28 3.66 31.29
N VAL A 115 8.95 3.65 31.39
CA VAL A 115 8.19 2.47 31.00
C VAL A 115 8.14 2.52 29.48
N PHE A 116 9.01 1.76 28.83
CA PHE A 116 8.89 1.47 27.40
C PHE A 116 7.61 0.67 27.18
N LEU A 117 6.45 1.35 27.13
CA LEU A 117 5.28 0.76 26.52
C LEU A 117 5.65 0.55 25.04
N PRO A 118 5.68 -0.71 24.56
CA PRO A 118 6.08 -0.97 23.19
C PRO A 118 5.13 -0.24 22.25
N GLU A 119 5.69 0.38 21.21
CA GLU A 119 4.87 0.98 20.16
C GLU A 119 3.97 -0.12 19.58
N ILE A 120 2.66 0.03 19.76
CA ILE A 120 1.69 -0.99 19.35
C ILE A 120 1.47 -0.86 17.85
N GLN A 121 2.43 -1.31 17.04
CA GLN A 121 2.27 -1.46 15.59
C GLN A 121 1.62 -2.82 15.28
N THR A 122 0.30 -2.91 15.46
CA THR A 122 -0.45 -4.14 15.16
C THR A 122 -0.78 -4.23 13.67
N GLU A 123 -0.95 -5.45 13.15
CA GLU A 123 -1.45 -5.71 11.78
C GLU A 123 -2.78 -4.98 11.49
N LYS A 124 -3.59 -4.76 12.54
CA LYS A 124 -4.83 -4.00 12.46
C LYS A 124 -4.60 -2.52 12.09
N LEU A 125 -3.54 -1.89 12.61
CA LEU A 125 -3.23 -0.50 12.23
C LEU A 125 -2.85 -0.40 10.76
N TYR A 126 -2.06 -1.35 10.26
CA TYR A 126 -1.70 -1.38 8.85
C TYR A 126 -2.97 -1.48 7.97
N THR A 127 -3.85 -2.45 8.25
CA THR A 127 -5.07 -2.69 7.45
C THR A 127 -6.09 -1.55 7.58
N CYS A 128 -6.31 -1.03 8.79
CA CYS A 128 -7.26 0.05 9.06
C CYS A 128 -6.87 1.40 8.43
N SER A 129 -5.58 1.66 8.28
CA SER A 129 -5.10 2.90 7.66
C SER A 129 -5.23 2.89 6.14
N ILE A 130 -5.56 1.74 5.56
CA ILE A 130 -5.68 1.55 4.11
C ILE A 130 -7.14 1.44 3.67
N GLY A 131 -7.97 0.64 4.36
CA GLY A 131 -9.35 0.40 3.93
C GLY A 131 -9.42 -0.26 2.55
N SER A 132 -10.33 0.20 1.68
CA SER A 132 -10.43 -0.24 0.28
C SER A 132 -9.62 0.67 -0.65
N PHE A 133 -9.02 0.10 -1.70
CA PHE A 133 -8.09 0.84 -2.56
C PHE A 133 -8.06 0.27 -3.97
N ASN A 134 -7.25 0.91 -4.83
CA ASN A 134 -7.00 0.41 -6.18
C ASN A 134 -5.53 0.06 -6.35
N ILE A 135 -5.29 -1.02 -7.09
CA ILE A 135 -3.99 -1.36 -7.65
C ILE A 135 -4.00 -0.92 -9.12
N TYR A 136 -2.97 -0.18 -9.48
CA TYR A 136 -2.70 0.33 -10.82
C TYR A 136 -1.49 -0.40 -11.38
N THR A 137 -1.71 -1.20 -12.42
CA THR A 137 -0.66 -2.05 -12.98
C THR A 137 -0.34 -1.65 -14.41
N SER A 138 0.94 -1.54 -14.72
CA SER A 138 1.43 -1.39 -16.09
C SER A 138 2.52 -2.41 -16.39
N VAL A 139 2.89 -2.57 -17.66
CA VAL A 139 4.01 -3.43 -18.08
C VAL A 139 5.23 -2.59 -18.41
N ASN A 140 6.36 -2.96 -17.83
CA ASN A 140 7.67 -2.44 -18.23
C ASN A 140 8.15 -3.14 -19.52
N LYS A 141 7.88 -4.45 -19.61
CA LYS A 141 8.21 -5.30 -20.75
C LYS A 141 7.13 -6.37 -20.90
N ILE A 142 6.75 -6.71 -22.12
CA ILE A 142 5.80 -7.78 -22.42
C ILE A 142 6.14 -8.42 -23.76
N ASP A 143 6.11 -9.74 -23.80
CA ASP A 143 6.29 -10.54 -25.01
C ASP A 143 5.17 -11.58 -25.07
N CYS A 144 4.25 -11.38 -26.02
CA CYS A 144 3.09 -12.26 -26.21
C CYS A 144 3.46 -13.57 -26.90
N THR A 145 4.60 -13.64 -27.59
CA THR A 145 5.08 -14.84 -28.27
C THR A 145 5.69 -15.80 -27.26
N THR A 146 6.61 -15.29 -26.42
CA THR A 146 7.22 -16.09 -25.34
C THR A 146 6.35 -16.18 -24.09
N ARG A 147 5.23 -15.43 -24.05
CA ARG A 147 4.27 -15.39 -22.94
C ARG A 147 4.93 -15.00 -21.61
N THR A 148 5.70 -13.91 -21.67
CA THR A 148 6.39 -13.33 -20.51
C THR A 148 6.08 -11.85 -20.37
N ALA A 149 6.08 -11.33 -19.13
CA ALA A 149 5.98 -9.90 -18.88
C ALA A 149 6.68 -9.51 -17.58
N GLN A 150 7.08 -8.24 -17.49
CA GLN A 150 7.47 -7.58 -16.24
C GLN A 150 6.40 -6.54 -15.91
N MET A 151 5.64 -6.80 -14.85
CA MET A 151 4.53 -5.98 -14.39
C MET A 151 4.98 -5.05 -13.26
N ASN A 152 4.62 -3.78 -13.37
CA ASN A 152 4.87 -2.73 -12.40
C ASN A 152 3.57 -2.39 -11.69
N PHE A 153 3.49 -2.71 -10.40
CA PHE A 153 2.32 -2.52 -9.56
C PHE A 153 2.48 -1.26 -8.72
N TRP A 154 1.46 -0.40 -8.74
CA TRP A 154 1.32 0.73 -7.85
C TRP A 154 0.02 0.61 -7.07
N MET A 155 0.12 0.65 -5.76
CA MET A 155 -1.05 0.76 -4.89
C MET A 155 -1.11 2.18 -4.34
N TYR A 156 -2.29 2.78 -4.33
CA TYR A 156 -2.51 4.10 -3.76
C TYR A 156 -3.59 4.06 -2.69
N ASN A 157 -3.35 4.76 -1.59
CA ASN A 157 -4.38 5.12 -0.63
C ASN A 157 -4.18 6.55 -0.10
N SER A 158 -5.27 7.19 0.31
CA SER A 158 -5.24 8.45 1.04
C SER A 158 -5.94 8.30 2.39
N MET A 159 -5.19 8.51 3.47
CA MET A 159 -5.76 8.57 4.82
C MET A 159 -6.04 10.02 5.17
N SER A 160 -7.30 10.36 5.45
CA SER A 160 -7.71 11.73 5.77
C SER A 160 -8.61 11.74 7.00
N ARG A 161 -8.84 12.91 7.59
CA ARG A 161 -9.85 13.08 8.66
C ARG A 161 -11.23 12.53 8.26
N ARG A 162 -11.62 12.62 6.98
CA ARG A 162 -12.90 12.08 6.50
C ARG A 162 -12.95 10.56 6.56
N SER A 163 -11.82 9.89 6.36
CA SER A 163 -11.71 8.42 6.46
C SER A 163 -12.01 7.92 7.88
N PHE A 164 -11.87 8.78 8.89
CA PHE A 164 -12.21 8.49 10.29
C PHE A 164 -13.68 8.76 10.63
N GLY A 165 -14.44 9.38 9.73
CA GLY A 165 -15.85 9.72 9.94
C GLY A 165 -16.09 10.46 11.25
N ASP A 166 -17.18 10.09 11.94
CA ASP A 166 -17.57 10.69 13.22
C ASP A 166 -16.53 10.46 14.34
N PHE A 167 -15.65 9.45 14.20
CA PHE A 167 -14.63 9.15 15.19
C PHE A 167 -13.52 10.21 15.23
N ALA A 168 -13.34 10.99 14.17
CA ALA A 168 -12.37 12.09 14.15
C ALA A 168 -12.62 13.14 15.25
N SER A 169 -13.85 13.17 15.80
CA SER A 169 -14.26 14.09 16.87
C SER A 169 -14.16 13.48 18.27
N HIS A 170 -13.70 12.23 18.41
CA HIS A 170 -13.56 11.59 19.72
C HIS A 170 -12.52 12.35 20.59
N PRO A 171 -12.75 12.55 21.90
CA PRO A 171 -11.88 13.37 22.76
C PRO A 171 -10.39 13.00 22.74
N VAL A 172 -10.07 11.72 22.57
CA VAL A 172 -8.69 11.21 22.45
C VAL A 172 -7.93 11.79 21.24
N PHE A 173 -8.64 12.26 20.21
CA PHE A 173 -8.07 12.88 19.02
C PHE A 173 -8.20 14.41 19.01
N SER A 174 -8.67 15.02 20.10
CA SER A 174 -8.92 16.46 20.18
C SER A 174 -7.68 17.32 19.87
N LEU A 175 -6.49 16.80 20.13
CA LEU A 175 -5.21 17.46 19.86
C LEU A 175 -4.55 17.00 18.55
N CYS A 176 -5.18 16.12 17.78
CA CYS A 176 -4.64 15.61 16.53
C CYS A 176 -4.98 16.52 15.35
N GLY A 177 -3.99 16.80 14.49
CA GLY A 177 -4.21 17.62 13.29
C GLY A 177 -4.96 16.88 12.17
N MET A 178 -4.62 15.61 11.91
CA MET A 178 -5.28 14.73 10.91
C MET A 178 -5.21 15.24 9.45
N ALA A 179 -4.12 15.92 9.08
CA ALA A 179 -3.86 16.31 7.69
C ALA A 179 -3.73 15.08 6.77
N THR A 180 -4.15 15.18 5.51
CA THR A 180 -4.22 14.04 4.59
C THR A 180 -2.84 13.44 4.30
N GLN A 181 -2.73 12.11 4.46
CA GLN A 181 -1.53 11.34 4.14
C GLN A 181 -1.77 10.56 2.85
N TYR A 182 -0.94 10.83 1.83
CA TYR A 182 -1.02 10.22 0.52
C TYR A 182 0.04 9.13 0.42
N MET A 183 -0.37 7.88 0.23
CA MET A 183 0.51 6.72 0.31
C MET A 183 0.52 5.97 -1.00
N TRP A 184 1.72 5.76 -1.54
CA TRP A 184 1.98 4.96 -2.73
C TRP A 184 2.94 3.83 -2.41
N TRP A 185 2.54 2.59 -2.68
CA TRP A 185 3.41 1.42 -2.61
C TRP A 185 3.73 0.92 -4.02
N ASN A 186 4.98 0.54 -4.26
CA ASN A 186 5.42 0.09 -5.57
C ASN A 186 6.20 -1.23 -5.49
N TRP A 187 5.93 -2.14 -6.42
CA TRP A 187 6.73 -3.34 -6.62
C TRP A 187 6.66 -3.84 -8.05
N VAL A 188 7.65 -4.63 -8.44
CA VAL A 188 7.74 -5.22 -9.78
C VAL A 188 7.68 -6.73 -9.70
N GLU A 189 6.93 -7.36 -10.60
CA GLU A 189 6.87 -8.82 -10.70
C GLU A 189 7.07 -9.28 -12.13
N SER A 190 7.93 -10.29 -12.30
CA SER A 190 8.06 -10.99 -13.57
C SER A 190 7.05 -12.13 -13.61
N VAL A 191 6.35 -12.28 -14.73
CA VAL A 191 5.32 -13.29 -14.94
C VAL A 191 5.60 -14.09 -16.20
N ASP A 192 5.31 -15.38 -16.13
CA ASP A 192 5.36 -16.34 -17.23
C ASP A 192 4.02 -17.07 -17.32
N TRP A 193 3.53 -17.29 -18.53
CA TRP A 193 2.36 -18.13 -18.81
C TRP A 193 2.57 -19.02 -20.05
N SER A 194 3.82 -19.40 -20.30
CA SER A 194 4.23 -20.20 -21.46
C SER A 194 3.46 -21.51 -21.59
N ASP A 195 3.27 -22.23 -20.48
CA ASP A 195 2.54 -23.51 -20.40
C ASP A 195 1.03 -23.36 -20.19
N GLY A 196 0.50 -22.15 -20.25
CA GLY A 196 -0.91 -21.85 -19.99
C GLY A 196 -1.26 -21.62 -18.51
N THR A 197 -0.32 -21.84 -17.57
CA THR A 197 -0.49 -21.48 -16.16
C THR A 197 0.27 -20.19 -15.85
N VAL A 198 -0.41 -19.20 -15.27
CA VAL A 198 0.21 -17.92 -14.91
C VAL A 198 1.00 -18.08 -13.61
N ARG A 199 2.30 -17.79 -13.67
CA ARG A 199 3.21 -17.89 -12.51
C ARG A 199 4.09 -16.66 -12.38
N THR A 200 4.32 -16.25 -11.13
CA THR A 200 5.37 -15.28 -10.81
C THR A 200 6.71 -15.99 -10.89
N VAL A 201 7.62 -15.49 -11.72
CA VAL A 201 8.99 -16.00 -11.80
C VAL A 201 9.90 -15.07 -11.01
N LYS A 202 10.84 -15.62 -10.25
CA LYS A 202 11.92 -14.81 -9.69
C LYS A 202 12.70 -14.24 -10.86
N ALA A 203 13.03 -12.94 -10.81
CA ALA A 203 13.93 -12.36 -11.77
C ALA A 203 15.20 -13.23 -11.84
N ALA A 204 15.55 -13.70 -13.03
CA ALA A 204 16.76 -14.49 -13.22
C ALA A 204 17.97 -13.58 -12.96
N GLY A 205 18.60 -13.74 -11.80
CA GLY A 205 19.99 -13.37 -11.54
C GLY A 205 20.29 -11.89 -11.27
N GLY A 206 20.48 -11.59 -9.99
CA GLY A 206 21.38 -10.54 -9.50
C GLY A 206 21.94 -11.02 -8.16
N GLY A 207 23.02 -11.82 -8.21
CA GLY A 207 23.70 -12.29 -7.02
C GLY A 207 24.22 -11.11 -6.18
N GLY A 208 23.94 -11.14 -4.87
CA GLY A 208 24.49 -10.25 -3.88
C GLY A 208 24.48 -10.97 -2.53
N GLY A 209 25.65 -11.02 -1.88
CA GLY A 209 25.98 -11.84 -0.73
C GLY A 209 25.01 -11.73 0.45
N GLY A 210 24.98 -12.79 1.24
CA GLY A 210 24.05 -12.98 2.34
C GLY A 210 24.18 -12.01 3.49
N TRP A 211 23.26 -12.21 4.43
CA TRP A 211 23.33 -11.95 5.86
C TRP A 211 22.46 -12.99 6.55
#